data_AF-A0A2T4VGY9-F1
#
_entry.id   AF-A0A2T4VGY9-F1
#
_cell.length_a   1.000
_cell.length_b   1.000
_cell.length_c   1.000
_cell.angle_alpha   90.00
_cell.angle_beta   90.00
_cell.angle_gamma   90.00
#
_symmetry.space_group_name_H-M   'P 1'
#
loop_
_entity.id
_entity.type
_entity.pdbx_description
1 polymer ?
#
loop_
_entity_poly.entity_id
_entity_poly.type
_entity_poly.pdbx_seq_one_letter_code
_entity_poly.pdbx_strand_id
1 'polypeptide(L)'
;MRSPARRPPSDAEIHARLSARIEALEDRVRRLEVLVRGAAVAGRTRTSGTSGRVRRPSAAARAGSRARPRCPGCTLELPRGRRGEACVWCGFQFDAVRPRKRKG
;
A
#
# COMPACT_ATOMS: atom_id res chain seq x y z
N MET A 1 -55.29 -8.06 -1.97
CA MET A 1 -54.20 -8.02 -0.96
C MET A 1 -53.29 -6.85 -1.29
N ARG A 2 -53.19 -5.83 -0.42
CA ARG A 2 -52.28 -4.68 -0.62
C ARG A 2 -50.91 -5.02 -0.04
N SER A 3 -49.86 -4.94 -0.87
CA SER A 3 -48.47 -5.04 -0.40
C SER A 3 -48.15 -3.90 0.58
N PRO A 4 -47.41 -4.15 1.67
CA PRO A 4 -47.00 -3.08 2.57
C PRO A 4 -46.00 -2.19 1.84
N ALA A 5 -46.38 -0.92 1.63
CA ALA A 5 -45.48 0.10 1.11
C ALA A 5 -44.29 0.23 2.08
N ARG A 6 -43.06 0.02 1.58
CA ARG A 6 -41.85 0.21 2.40
C ARG A 6 -41.79 1.67 2.83
N ARG A 7 -41.86 1.91 4.13
CA ARG A 7 -41.63 3.24 4.71
C ARG A 7 -40.18 3.65 4.41
N PRO A 8 -39.91 4.90 3.98
CA PRO A 8 -38.53 5.38 3.87
C PRO A 8 -37.88 5.38 5.27
N PRO A 9 -36.59 5.03 5.36
CA PRO A 9 -35.89 5.04 6.64
C PRO A 9 -35.86 6.46 7.19
N SER A 10 -36.09 6.58 8.49
CA SER A 10 -35.97 7.84 9.22
C SER A 10 -34.52 8.29 9.31
N ASP A 11 -34.29 9.59 9.51
CA ASP A 11 -32.94 10.13 9.67
C ASP A 11 -32.19 9.45 10.83
N ALA A 12 -32.88 9.14 11.93
CA ALA A 12 -32.31 8.41 13.05
C ALA A 12 -31.79 7.01 12.65
N GLU A 13 -32.53 6.28 11.83
CA GLU A 13 -32.10 4.97 11.32
C GLU A 13 -30.93 5.09 10.35
N ILE A 14 -30.89 6.15 9.54
CA ILE A 14 -29.76 6.45 8.65
C ILE A 14 -28.51 6.75 9.48
N HIS A 15 -28.63 7.61 10.49
CA HIS A 15 -27.53 7.94 11.40
C HIS A 15 -27.02 6.70 12.13
N ALA A 16 -27.90 5.88 12.72
CA ALA A 16 -27.51 4.64 13.39
C ALA A 16 -26.74 3.70 12.46
N ARG A 17 -27.21 3.54 11.21
CA ARG A 17 -26.52 2.70 10.21
C ARG A 17 -25.15 3.27 9.81
N LEU A 18 -25.03 4.59 9.68
CA LEU A 18 -23.76 5.24 9.36
C LEU A 18 -22.77 5.11 10.51
N SER A 19 -23.20 5.35 11.76
CA SER A 19 -22.35 5.18 12.94
C SER A 19 -21.81 3.76 13.06
N ALA A 20 -22.68 2.75 12.94
CA ALA A 20 -22.26 1.34 12.96
C ALA A 20 -21.27 1.00 11.84
N ARG A 21 -21.45 1.59 10.65
CA ARG A 21 -20.51 1.40 9.53
C ARG A 21 -19.17 2.09 9.77
N ILE A 22 -19.18 3.28 10.37
CA ILE A 22 -17.96 4.01 10.72
C ILE A 22 -17.17 3.20 11.75
N GLU A 23 -17.79 2.74 12.83
CA GLU A 23 -17.15 1.90 13.85
C GLU A 23 -16.50 0.64 13.25
N ALA A 24 -17.23 -0.06 12.39
CA ALA A 24 -16.71 -1.25 11.71
C ALA A 24 -15.51 -0.95 10.79
N LEU A 25 -15.51 0.21 10.13
CA LEU A 25 -14.39 0.65 9.29
C LEU A 25 -13.17 1.04 10.14
N GLU A 26 -13.38 1.76 11.23
CA GLU A 26 -12.31 2.13 12.16
C GLU A 26 -11.65 0.88 12.77
N ASP A 27 -12.43 -0.11 13.19
CA ASP A 27 -11.91 -1.40 13.68
C ASP A 27 -11.05 -2.10 12.64
N ARG A 28 -11.49 -2.09 11.38
CA ARG A 28 -10.73 -2.69 10.29
C ARG A 28 -9.42 -1.93 10.04
N VAL A 29 -9.45 -0.60 10.09
CA VAL A 29 -8.25 0.24 9.97
C VAL A 29 -7.28 -0.05 11.12
N ARG A 30 -7.75 -0.08 12.38
CA ARG A 30 -6.94 -0.46 13.55
C ARG A 30 -6.25 -1.80 13.36
N ARG A 31 -6.98 -2.83 12.92
CA ARG A 31 -6.40 -4.16 12.61
C ARG A 31 -5.35 -4.10 11.50
N LEU A 32 -5.62 -3.38 10.42
CA LEU A 32 -4.68 -3.23 9.31
C LEU A 32 -3.42 -2.49 9.74
N GLU A 33 -3.53 -1.45 10.56
CA GLU A 33 -2.38 -0.73 11.10
C GLU A 33 -1.50 -1.63 11.95
N VAL A 34 -2.08 -2.47 12.81
CA VAL A 34 -1.35 -3.46 13.60
C VAL A 34 -0.60 -4.43 12.68
N LEU A 35 -1.26 -4.95 11.64
CA LEU A 35 -0.64 -5.87 10.68
C LEU A 35 0.50 -5.21 9.89
N VAL A 36 0.32 -3.97 9.43
CA VAL A 36 1.35 -3.22 8.70
C VAL A 36 2.54 -2.91 9.60
N ARG A 37 2.29 -2.47 10.84
CA ARG A 37 3.36 -2.25 11.83
C ARG A 37 4.11 -3.55 12.13
N GLY A 38 3.39 -4.65 12.32
CA GLY A 38 3.96 -5.98 12.54
C GLY A 38 4.78 -6.48 11.35
N ALA A 39 4.27 -6.33 10.13
CA ALA A 39 5.00 -6.68 8.91
C ALA A 39 6.25 -5.81 8.72
N ALA A 40 6.19 -4.52 9.06
CA ALA A 40 7.35 -3.63 9.03
C ALA A 40 8.40 -4.06 10.07
N VAL A 41 8.00 -4.50 11.27
CA VAL A 41 8.92 -5.04 12.29
C VAL A 41 9.51 -6.38 11.82
N ALA A 42 8.70 -7.31 11.32
CA ALA A 42 9.14 -8.62 10.83
C ALA A 42 10.01 -8.54 9.56
N GLY A 43 9.84 -7.50 8.75
CA GLY A 43 10.75 -7.16 7.66
C GLY A 43 12.10 -6.68 8.18
N ARG A 44 12.10 -5.82 9.22
CA ARG A 44 13.34 -5.33 9.85
C ARG A 44 14.14 -6.42 10.56
N THR A 45 13.49 -7.36 11.25
CA THR A 45 14.19 -8.46 11.93
C THR A 45 14.80 -9.45 10.93
N ARG A 46 14.13 -9.73 9.82
CA ARG A 46 14.69 -10.53 8.71
C ARG A 46 15.88 -9.87 8.02
N THR A 47 15.93 -8.52 7.98
CA THR A 47 17.12 -7.79 7.48
C THR A 47 18.24 -7.65 8.51
N SER A 48 17.95 -7.81 9.81
CA SER A 48 18.96 -7.71 10.87
C SER A 48 19.89 -8.94 10.95
N GLY A 49 19.59 -10.03 10.24
CA GLY A 49 20.48 -11.19 10.08
C GLY A 49 21.55 -11.00 8.98
N THR A 50 21.55 -9.89 8.25
CA THR A 50 22.57 -9.58 7.25
C THR A 50 23.13 -8.19 7.52
N SER A 51 24.11 -8.16 8.44
CA SER A 51 25.01 -7.03 8.65
C SER A 51 25.54 -6.52 7.31
N GLY A 52 25.23 -5.26 6.99
CA GLY A 52 25.52 -4.69 5.68
C GLY A 52 25.34 -3.18 5.60
N ARG A 53 25.91 -2.46 6.58
CA ARG A 53 26.38 -1.06 6.47
C ARG A 53 25.37 -0.04 5.91
N VAL A 54 24.62 0.58 6.82
CA VAL A 54 23.89 1.84 6.60
C VAL A 54 24.89 2.93 6.19
N ARG A 55 24.80 3.43 4.96
CA ARG A 55 25.42 4.69 4.55
C ARG A 55 24.35 5.59 3.95
N ARG A 56 23.96 6.60 4.72
CA ARG A 56 23.24 7.78 4.22
C ARG A 56 24.11 8.45 3.16
N PRO A 57 23.58 8.86 1.99
CA PRO A 57 24.23 9.89 1.21
C PRO A 57 23.33 11.12 1.16
N SER A 58 23.73 12.11 1.94
CA SER A 58 23.57 13.52 1.61
C SER A 58 24.28 13.82 0.28
N ALA A 59 23.63 14.63 -0.55
CA ALA A 59 24.17 15.42 -1.66
C ALA A 59 24.97 14.69 -2.77
N ALA A 60 24.44 14.82 -3.99
CA ALA A 60 25.17 14.94 -5.26
C ALA A 60 26.51 14.19 -5.39
N ALA A 61 26.47 12.97 -5.95
CA ALA A 61 27.66 12.36 -6.54
C ALA A 61 27.29 11.48 -7.75
N ARG A 62 27.42 12.11 -8.92
CA ARG A 62 28.07 11.62 -10.15
C ARG A 62 27.70 10.22 -10.70
N ALA A 63 27.21 10.27 -11.94
CA ALA A 63 27.24 9.29 -13.01
C ALA A 63 28.15 8.05 -12.82
N GLY A 64 27.61 6.85 -13.09
CA GLY A 64 28.46 5.69 -13.41
C GLY A 64 27.83 4.30 -13.30
N SER A 65 26.80 4.11 -12.47
CA SER A 65 26.02 2.86 -12.47
C SER A 65 24.54 3.24 -12.54
N ARG A 66 23.77 2.67 -13.47
CA ARG A 66 22.33 2.94 -13.55
C ARG A 66 21.73 2.69 -12.18
N ALA A 67 21.26 3.75 -11.51
CA ALA A 67 20.65 3.66 -10.20
C ALA A 67 19.60 2.55 -10.25
N ARG A 68 19.68 1.60 -9.32
CA ARG A 68 18.77 0.46 -9.30
C ARG A 68 17.34 1.01 -9.27
N PRO A 69 16.44 0.52 -10.13
CA PRO A 69 15.06 0.97 -10.12
C PRO A 69 14.45 0.65 -8.75
N ARG A 70 13.91 1.67 -8.10
CA ARG A 70 13.17 1.55 -6.84
C ARG A 70 11.69 1.37 -7.14
N CYS A 71 10.99 0.63 -6.29
CA CYS A 71 9.55 0.48 -6.40
C CYS A 71 8.84 1.80 -6.04
N PRO A 72 7.88 2.30 -6.84
CA PRO A 72 7.10 3.49 -6.49
C PRO A 72 6.25 3.33 -5.22
N GLY A 73 5.73 2.13 -4.96
CA GLY A 73 4.89 1.87 -3.77
C GLY A 73 5.65 1.78 -2.44
N CYS A 74 6.79 1.07 -2.39
CA CYS A 74 7.54 0.85 -1.13
C CYS A 74 8.94 1.46 -1.11
N THR A 75 9.40 2.09 -2.20
CA THR A 75 10.72 2.74 -2.37
C THR A 75 11.94 1.82 -2.23
N LEU A 76 11.75 0.51 -2.02
CA LEU A 76 12.82 -0.48 -1.94
C LEU A 76 13.47 -0.74 -3.30
N GLU A 77 14.75 -1.13 -3.27
CA GLU A 77 15.49 -1.52 -4.46
C GLU A 77 14.99 -2.85 -5.01
N LEU A 78 14.80 -2.91 -6.34
CA LEU A 78 14.35 -4.14 -6.99
C LEU A 78 15.51 -5.14 -7.17
N PRO A 79 15.26 -6.45 -6.99
CA PRO A 79 16.24 -7.48 -7.28
C PRO A 79 16.62 -7.50 -8.76
N ARG A 80 17.80 -8.05 -9.08
CA ARG A 80 18.29 -8.17 -10.47
C ARG A 80 17.46 -9.24 -11.19
N GLY A 81 16.88 -8.92 -12.36
CA GLY A 81 16.12 -9.89 -13.16
C GLY A 81 14.94 -9.27 -13.92
N ARG A 82 14.16 -10.13 -14.61
CA ARG A 82 12.95 -9.72 -15.34
C ARG A 82 12.00 -9.00 -14.38
N ARG A 83 11.62 -7.78 -14.76
CA ARG A 83 10.59 -7.00 -14.05
C ARG A 83 9.26 -7.75 -14.23
N GLY A 84 8.80 -8.42 -13.18
CA GLY A 84 7.41 -8.89 -13.12
C GLY A 84 6.43 -7.71 -13.16
N GLU A 85 5.15 -7.98 -13.38
CA GLU A 85 4.09 -6.95 -13.39
C GLU A 85 3.95 -6.25 -12.02
N ALA A 86 4.29 -6.96 -10.94
CA ALA A 86 4.19 -6.48 -9.56
C ALA A 86 5.54 -6.46 -8.81
N CYS A 87 5.64 -5.58 -7.82
CA CYS A 87 6.76 -5.53 -6.89
C CYS A 87 6.79 -6.79 -6.01
N VAL A 88 7.93 -7.47 -5.98
CA VAL A 88 8.13 -8.67 -5.15
C VAL A 88 8.07 -8.40 -3.64
N TRP A 89 8.21 -7.13 -3.22
CA TRP A 89 8.26 -6.76 -1.80
C TRP A 89 6.89 -6.36 -1.24
N CYS A 90 6.09 -5.60 -2.00
CA CYS A 90 4.82 -5.04 -1.54
C CYS A 90 3.64 -5.32 -2.47
N GLY A 91 3.83 -6.05 -3.56
CA GLY A 91 2.77 -6.36 -4.53
C GLY A 91 2.33 -5.20 -5.42
N PHE A 92 3.01 -4.05 -5.36
CA PHE A 92 2.67 -2.88 -6.16
C PHE A 92 2.74 -3.16 -7.67
N GLN A 93 1.63 -2.92 -8.38
CA GLN A 93 1.52 -3.12 -9.83
C GLN A 93 2.22 -1.97 -10.58
N PHE A 94 3.28 -2.26 -11.33
CA PHE A 94 4.08 -1.23 -12.00
C PHE A 94 3.35 -0.55 -13.16
N ASP A 95 2.37 -1.22 -13.77
CA ASP A 95 1.57 -0.66 -14.86
C ASP A 95 0.64 0.47 -14.40
N ALA A 96 0.32 0.55 -13.10
CA ALA A 96 -0.50 1.62 -12.53
C ALA A 96 0.12 3.03 -12.65
N VAL A 97 1.45 3.10 -12.84
CA VAL A 97 2.22 4.35 -12.92
C VAL A 97 2.92 4.52 -14.26
N ARG A 98 2.76 3.57 -15.19
CA ARG A 98 3.31 3.74 -16.53
C ARG A 98 2.52 4.83 -17.25
N PRO A 99 3.17 5.90 -17.73
CA PRO A 99 2.49 6.87 -18.57
C PRO A 99 1.97 6.12 -19.81
N ARG A 100 0.67 6.29 -20.08
CA ARG A 100 0.01 5.80 -21.30
C ARG A 100 0.90 6.22 -22.48
N LYS A 101 1.47 5.26 -23.22
CA LYS A 101 2.19 5.54 -24.47
C LYS A 101 1.24 6.38 -25.34
N ARG A 102 1.50 7.67 -25.51
CA ARG A 102 0.85 8.46 -26.55
C ARG A 102 1.25 7.82 -27.88
N LYS A 103 0.27 7.18 -28.56
CA LYS A 103 0.39 6.91 -30.00
C LYS A 103 0.44 8.28 -30.69
N GLY A 104 1.35 8.40 -31.65
CA GLY A 104 1.59 9.63 -32.42
C GLY A 104 0.38 10.12 -33.17
#